data_AF-A0A1F2ZZ33-F1
#
_entry.id   AF-A0A1F2ZZ33-F1
#
_cell.length_a   1.000
_cell.length_b   1.000
_cell.length_c   1.000
_cell.angle_alpha   90.00
_cell.angle_beta   90.00
_cell.angle_gamma   90.00
#
_symmetry.space_group_name_H-M   'P 1'
#
loop_
_entity.id
_entity.type
_entity.pdbx_description
1 polymer ?
#
loop_
_entity_poly.entity_id
_entity_poly.type
_entity_poly.pdbx_seq_one_letter_code
_entity_poly.pdbx_strand_id
1 'polypeptide(L)'
;MRHPYRHERIGLATIHGKDLAVAPPFRRLLGAEIVVAPDVDTDTLGTFSGEVARPGPVVETCAIKAELAFRTLDVDCAIASEGSYGPIDRVPLQPAGVEVMAFVDRRRGLRIIETLATHRTNWRLQRFKAGDPAAPAAVKALGFPEYGVFVIANSDPSRPLKGLTTLDEVVSAIDQEANRSDDGLAILIADMRAHRNPTRMKVLRALSWK
;
A
#
# COMPACT_ATOMS: atom_id res chain seq x y z
N MET A 1 13.30 29.81 -17.59
CA MET A 1 13.52 28.50 -18.24
C MET A 1 12.28 27.65 -18.02
N ARG A 2 11.77 26.92 -19.04
CA ARG A 2 10.65 25.99 -18.85
C ARG A 2 11.19 24.67 -18.26
N HIS A 3 10.43 24.04 -17.37
CA HIS A 3 10.83 22.78 -16.74
C HIS A 3 11.01 21.66 -17.78
N PRO A 4 12.02 20.78 -17.68
CA PRO A 4 12.33 19.76 -18.70
C PRO A 4 11.24 18.71 -18.90
N TYR A 5 10.31 18.56 -17.95
CA TYR A 5 9.19 17.62 -18.02
C TYR A 5 7.85 18.29 -18.36
N ARG A 6 7.86 19.56 -18.76
CA ARG A 6 6.63 20.27 -19.09
C ARG A 6 5.96 19.64 -20.32
N HIS A 7 4.68 19.31 -20.19
CA HIS A 7 3.85 18.60 -21.17
C HIS A 7 4.26 17.15 -21.44
N GLU A 8 5.19 16.60 -20.66
CA GLU A 8 5.54 15.18 -20.74
C GLU A 8 4.45 14.33 -20.09
N ARG A 9 4.26 13.13 -20.64
CA ARG A 9 3.44 12.07 -20.05
C ARG A 9 4.34 11.16 -19.22
N ILE A 10 3.97 10.94 -17.97
CA ILE A 10 4.70 10.10 -17.03
C ILE A 10 3.79 8.93 -16.64
N GLY A 11 4.23 7.71 -16.95
CA GLY A 11 3.50 6.49 -16.66
C GLY A 11 3.48 6.18 -15.16
N LEU A 12 2.32 5.88 -14.58
CA LEU A 12 2.19 5.44 -13.20
C LEU A 12 1.84 3.95 -13.16
N ALA A 13 2.74 3.13 -12.62
CA ALA A 13 2.47 1.73 -12.34
C ALA A 13 1.68 1.61 -11.01
N THR A 14 0.36 1.42 -11.12
CA THR A 14 -0.52 1.25 -9.97
C THR A 14 -1.76 0.45 -10.34
N ILE A 15 -2.32 -0.28 -9.38
CA ILE A 15 -3.59 -0.99 -9.53
C ILE A 15 -4.80 -0.12 -9.13
N HIS A 16 -4.71 0.75 -8.12
CA HIS A 16 -5.89 1.52 -7.64
C HIS A 16 -5.57 2.91 -7.06
N GLY A 17 -6.15 3.97 -7.64
CA GLY A 17 -6.43 5.28 -7.01
C GLY A 17 -5.24 6.13 -6.53
N LYS A 18 -3.99 5.67 -6.74
CA LYS A 18 -2.78 6.40 -6.32
C LYS A 18 -2.50 7.62 -7.18
N ASP A 19 -3.02 7.64 -8.41
CA ASP A 19 -2.96 8.78 -9.33
C ASP A 19 -3.51 10.06 -8.69
N LEU A 20 -4.59 9.95 -7.90
CA LEU A 20 -5.18 11.08 -7.16
C LEU A 20 -4.22 11.73 -6.16
N ALA A 21 -3.27 10.95 -5.61
CA ALA A 21 -2.23 11.43 -4.71
C ALA A 21 -1.01 11.98 -5.47
N VAL A 22 -0.63 11.34 -6.57
CA VAL A 22 0.63 11.63 -7.29
C VAL A 22 0.47 12.71 -8.37
N ALA A 23 -0.66 12.77 -9.07
CA ALA A 23 -0.84 13.69 -10.19
C ALA A 23 -0.74 15.19 -9.83
N PRO A 24 -1.25 15.68 -8.68
CA PRO A 24 -1.24 17.11 -8.38
C PRO A 24 0.15 17.78 -8.36
N PRO A 25 1.18 17.27 -7.66
CA PRO A 25 2.52 17.87 -7.68
C PRO A 25 3.16 17.86 -9.07
N PHE A 26 3.05 16.74 -9.81
CA PHE A 26 3.63 16.64 -11.16
C PHE A 26 3.02 17.66 -12.12
N ARG A 27 1.70 17.85 -12.06
CA ARG A 27 1.01 18.88 -12.85
C ARG A 27 1.40 20.29 -12.42
N ARG A 28 1.42 20.58 -11.11
CA ARG A 28 1.63 21.94 -10.59
C ARG A 28 3.08 22.40 -10.74
N LEU A 29 4.05 21.54 -10.42
CA LEU A 29 5.46 21.90 -10.35
C LEU A 29 6.18 21.67 -11.68
N LEU A 30 5.88 20.56 -12.35
CA LEU A 30 6.60 20.17 -13.58
C LEU A 30 5.82 20.53 -14.84
N GLY A 31 4.50 20.71 -14.73
CA GLY A 31 3.61 20.81 -15.89
C GLY A 31 3.45 19.49 -16.62
N ALA A 32 3.68 18.37 -15.95
CA ALA A 32 3.60 17.02 -16.51
C ALA A 32 2.24 16.37 -16.26
N GLU A 33 1.87 15.40 -17.08
CA GLU A 33 0.66 14.59 -16.92
C GLU A 33 1.01 13.20 -16.38
N ILE A 34 0.32 12.77 -15.32
CA ILE A 34 0.39 11.38 -14.86
C ILE A 34 -0.63 10.57 -15.64
N VAL A 35 -0.18 9.48 -16.27
CA VAL A 35 -1.03 8.53 -17.00
C VAL A 35 -0.90 7.17 -16.33
N VAL A 36 -2.01 6.58 -15.90
CA VAL A 36 -2.00 5.24 -15.29
C VAL A 36 -1.69 4.20 -16.36
N ALA A 37 -0.73 3.32 -16.08
CA ALA A 37 -0.38 2.23 -16.98
C ALA A 37 -1.52 1.19 -17.01
N PRO A 38 -2.11 0.89 -18.19
CA PRO A 38 -3.15 -0.12 -18.29
C PRO A 38 -2.55 -1.51 -18.06
N ASP A 39 -3.38 -2.44 -17.58
CA ASP A 39 -3.05 -3.87 -17.44
C ASP A 39 -1.77 -4.18 -16.65
N VAL A 40 -1.36 -3.27 -15.75
CA VAL A 40 -0.22 -3.48 -14.85
C VAL A 40 -0.72 -4.02 -13.51
N ASP A 41 -0.41 -5.29 -13.25
CA ASP A 41 -0.58 -5.89 -11.93
C ASP A 41 0.71 -5.76 -11.10
N THR A 42 0.74 -4.74 -10.24
CA THR A 42 1.86 -4.52 -9.32
C THR A 42 1.91 -5.52 -8.16
N ASP A 43 0.85 -6.27 -7.90
CA ASP A 43 0.81 -7.24 -6.80
C ASP A 43 1.68 -8.47 -7.11
N THR A 44 2.00 -8.72 -8.39
CA THR A 44 3.02 -9.68 -8.82
C THR A 44 4.42 -9.42 -8.26
N LEU A 45 4.69 -8.17 -7.82
CA LEU A 45 5.94 -7.75 -7.18
C LEU A 45 5.81 -7.62 -5.66
N GLY A 46 4.75 -8.17 -5.10
CA GLY A 46 4.50 -8.26 -3.66
C GLY A 46 3.21 -7.58 -3.21
N THR A 47 2.54 -8.17 -2.23
CA THR A 47 1.28 -7.70 -1.66
C THR A 47 1.43 -7.25 -0.20
N PHE A 48 0.60 -6.28 0.22
CA PHE A 48 0.53 -5.85 1.62
C PHE A 48 -0.06 -6.90 2.56
N SER A 49 -0.86 -7.81 2.00
CA SER A 49 -1.50 -8.90 2.72
C SER A 49 -0.63 -10.17 2.81
N GLY A 50 0.55 -10.16 2.18
CA GLY A 50 1.60 -11.17 2.37
C GLY A 50 1.51 -12.42 1.49
N GLU A 51 0.55 -12.53 0.59
CA GLU A 51 0.40 -13.67 -0.32
C GLU A 51 1.51 -13.75 -1.36
N VAL A 52 1.98 -12.59 -1.84
CA VAL A 52 3.11 -12.50 -2.77
C VAL A 52 4.26 -11.82 -2.05
N ALA A 53 5.39 -12.51 -1.95
CA ALA A 53 6.61 -11.93 -1.42
C ALA A 53 7.18 -10.91 -2.40
N ARG A 54 7.76 -9.84 -1.85
CA ARG A 54 8.53 -8.88 -2.68
C ARG A 54 9.79 -9.57 -3.22
N PRO A 55 10.22 -9.25 -4.45
CA PRO A 55 11.44 -9.80 -5.03
C PRO A 55 12.71 -9.26 -4.36
N GLY A 56 12.61 -8.21 -3.53
CA GLY A 56 13.74 -7.63 -2.82
C GLY A 56 13.34 -6.53 -1.84
N PRO A 57 14.31 -5.69 -1.41
CA PRO A 57 14.08 -4.52 -0.56
C PRO A 57 12.99 -3.57 -1.09
N VAL A 58 12.39 -2.79 -0.18
CA VAL A 58 11.28 -1.86 -0.50
C VAL A 58 11.62 -0.87 -1.62
N VAL A 59 12.84 -0.33 -1.58
CA VAL A 59 13.34 0.64 -2.56
C VAL A 59 13.54 0.02 -3.94
N GLU A 60 14.14 -1.16 -3.98
CA GLU A 60 14.38 -1.89 -5.23
C GLU A 60 13.06 -2.34 -5.86
N THR A 61 12.16 -2.89 -5.04
CA THR A 61 10.81 -3.27 -5.48
C THR A 61 10.04 -2.08 -6.06
N CYS A 62 10.14 -0.90 -5.43
CA CYS A 62 9.50 0.31 -5.94
C CYS A 62 10.01 0.70 -7.34
N ALA A 63 11.33 0.62 -7.56
CA ALA A 63 11.89 0.90 -8.87
C ALA A 63 11.50 -0.14 -9.92
N ILE A 64 11.49 -1.43 -9.56
CA ILE A 64 11.01 -2.49 -10.46
C ILE A 64 9.54 -2.27 -10.82
N LYS A 65 8.71 -1.79 -9.87
CA LYS A 65 7.33 -1.39 -10.15
C LYS A 65 7.25 -0.26 -11.16
N ALA A 66 8.10 0.78 -11.06
CA ALA A 66 8.11 1.88 -12.04
C ALA A 66 8.41 1.36 -13.46
N GLU A 67 9.31 0.39 -13.60
CA GLU A 67 9.63 -0.21 -14.89
C GLU A 67 8.45 -0.94 -15.56
N LEU A 68 7.44 -1.37 -14.78
CA LEU A 68 6.24 -2.02 -15.35
C LEU A 68 5.43 -1.06 -16.23
N ALA A 69 5.44 0.24 -15.94
CA ALA A 69 4.66 1.21 -16.72
C ALA A 69 5.10 1.25 -18.20
N PHE A 70 6.39 1.06 -18.46
CA PHE A 70 6.94 1.07 -19.81
C PHE A 70 6.58 -0.17 -20.64
N ARG A 71 5.99 -1.19 -20.03
CA ARG A 71 5.55 -2.39 -20.77
C ARG A 71 4.24 -2.16 -21.51
N THR A 72 3.40 -1.26 -20.99
CA THR A 72 2.05 -1.02 -21.50
C THR A 72 1.82 0.41 -21.94
N LEU A 73 2.73 1.34 -21.63
CA LEU A 73 2.71 2.72 -22.10
C LEU A 73 3.95 3.06 -22.95
N ASP A 74 3.71 3.78 -24.04
CA ASP A 74 4.76 4.45 -24.82
C ASP A 74 5.07 5.82 -24.18
N VAL A 75 5.98 5.80 -23.20
CA VAL A 75 6.45 6.96 -22.43
C VAL A 75 7.93 6.83 -22.10
N ASP A 76 8.63 7.96 -21.97
CA ASP A 76 10.05 7.98 -21.57
C ASP A 76 10.25 7.97 -20.05
N CYS A 77 9.21 8.34 -19.30
CA CYS A 77 9.26 8.52 -17.86
C CYS A 77 8.20 7.69 -17.14
N ALA A 78 8.56 7.10 -16.01
CA ALA A 78 7.64 6.34 -15.17
C ALA A 78 7.83 6.64 -13.69
N ILE A 79 6.75 6.45 -12.94
CA ILE A 79 6.70 6.54 -11.50
C ILE A 79 6.01 5.33 -10.90
N ALA A 80 6.45 4.93 -9.72
CA ALA A 80 5.72 3.98 -8.87
C ALA A 80 5.88 4.37 -7.40
N SER A 81 5.06 3.74 -6.56
CA SER A 81 5.17 3.84 -5.11
C SER A 81 5.07 2.48 -4.45
N GLU A 82 5.83 2.31 -3.38
CA GLU A 82 5.80 1.15 -2.50
C GLU A 82 5.84 1.60 -1.04
N GLY A 83 5.35 0.78 -0.11
CA GLY A 83 5.49 1.07 1.30
C GLY A 83 5.72 -0.17 2.16
N SER A 84 6.11 0.08 3.40
CA SER A 84 6.14 -0.95 4.44
C SER A 84 5.62 -0.32 5.73
N TYR A 85 4.71 -1.02 6.40
CA TYR A 85 4.10 -0.58 7.65
C TYR A 85 4.10 -1.73 8.64
N GLY A 86 4.42 -1.42 9.89
CA GLY A 86 4.61 -2.44 10.89
C GLY A 86 5.33 -1.94 12.13
N PRO A 87 5.82 -2.86 12.97
CA PRO A 87 6.75 -2.56 14.05
C PRO A 87 8.16 -2.41 13.46
N ILE A 88 8.31 -1.50 12.51
CA ILE A 88 9.52 -1.37 11.67
C ILE A 88 10.46 -0.25 12.14
N ASP A 89 10.07 0.51 13.16
CA ASP A 89 10.91 1.54 13.76
C ASP A 89 11.73 0.97 14.94
N ARG A 90 12.83 1.65 15.28
CA ARG A 90 13.73 1.26 16.38
C ARG A 90 13.07 1.36 17.75
N VAL A 91 11.97 2.09 17.88
CA VAL A 91 11.17 2.17 19.10
C VAL A 91 10.27 0.94 19.18
N PRO A 92 10.48 0.03 20.16
CA PRO A 92 9.64 -1.15 20.31
C PRO A 92 8.17 -0.76 20.49
N LEU A 93 7.28 -1.56 19.90
CA LEU A 93 5.82 -1.46 20.07
C LEU A 93 5.16 -0.20 19.49
N GLN A 94 5.90 0.73 18.88
CA GLN A 94 5.32 1.87 18.18
C GLN A 94 5.19 1.56 16.68
N PRO A 95 3.96 1.48 16.14
CA PRO A 95 3.77 1.32 14.70
C PRO A 95 4.34 2.48 13.90
N ALA A 96 5.01 2.13 12.81
CA ALA A 96 5.57 3.09 11.88
C ALA A 96 5.37 2.62 10.43
N GLY A 97 5.67 3.52 9.52
CA GLY A 97 5.61 3.29 8.08
C GLY A 97 6.76 3.96 7.36
N VAL A 98 7.08 3.44 6.19
CA VAL A 98 7.88 4.11 5.17
C VAL A 98 7.13 4.03 3.85
N GLU A 99 6.97 5.17 3.20
CA GLU A 99 6.59 5.25 1.79
C GLU A 99 7.83 5.52 0.95
N VAL A 100 7.86 4.90 -0.23
CA VAL A 100 8.90 5.05 -1.23
C VAL A 100 8.26 5.42 -2.55
N MET A 101 8.89 6.33 -3.27
CA MET A 101 8.51 6.73 -4.61
C MET A 101 9.74 6.63 -5.51
N ALA A 102 9.59 5.93 -6.63
CA ALA A 102 10.62 5.80 -7.63
C ALA A 102 10.18 6.54 -8.89
N PHE A 103 11.03 7.43 -9.39
CA PHE A 103 10.88 8.09 -10.69
C PHE A 103 12.02 7.65 -11.60
N VAL A 104 11.69 7.22 -12.82
CA VAL A 104 12.64 6.73 -13.83
C VAL A 104 12.46 7.55 -15.10
N ASP A 105 13.54 8.12 -15.63
CA ASP A 105 13.61 8.73 -16.96
C ASP A 105 14.64 7.98 -17.81
N ARG A 106 14.17 7.25 -18.82
CA ARG A 106 15.02 6.44 -19.70
C ARG A 106 15.83 7.29 -20.67
N ARG A 107 15.27 8.40 -21.14
CA ARG A 107 15.91 9.32 -22.09
C ARG A 107 17.12 10.01 -21.47
N ARG A 108 17.07 10.29 -20.16
CA ARG A 108 18.15 10.96 -19.41
C ARG A 108 18.97 10.01 -18.54
N GLY A 109 18.62 8.72 -18.48
CA GLY A 109 19.27 7.75 -17.61
C GLY A 109 19.15 8.07 -16.13
N LEU A 110 18.04 8.70 -15.71
CA LEU A 110 17.81 9.11 -14.33
C LEU A 110 16.96 8.09 -13.60
N ARG A 111 17.35 7.80 -12.36
CA ARG A 111 16.53 7.08 -11.38
C ARG A 111 16.59 7.82 -10.06
N ILE A 112 15.46 8.42 -9.68
CA ILE A 112 15.30 9.18 -8.45
C ILE A 112 14.44 8.35 -7.51
N ILE A 113 14.92 8.19 -6.27
CA ILE A 113 14.19 7.49 -5.21
C ILE A 113 14.00 8.48 -4.08
N GLU A 114 12.74 8.68 -3.70
CA GLU A 114 12.38 9.44 -2.51
C GLU A 114 11.71 8.56 -1.47
N THR A 115 11.95 8.89 -0.21
CA THR A 115 11.36 8.16 0.93
C THR A 115 10.75 9.10 1.96
N LEU A 116 9.71 8.62 2.63
CA LEU A 116 9.06 9.31 3.73
C LEU A 116 8.73 8.32 4.86
N ALA A 117 9.48 8.41 5.95
CA ALA A 117 9.13 7.73 7.19
C ALA A 117 7.95 8.44 7.89
N THR A 118 7.11 7.69 8.58
CA THR A 118 5.93 8.21 9.27
C THR A 118 5.57 7.38 10.50
N HIS A 119 5.14 8.05 11.57
CA HIS A 119 4.42 7.44 12.70
C HIS A 119 2.91 7.64 12.60
N ARG A 120 2.43 8.37 11.57
CA ARG A 120 1.01 8.56 11.28
C ARG A 120 0.48 7.32 10.57
N THR A 121 0.08 6.32 11.35
CA THR A 121 -0.48 5.07 10.84
C THR A 121 -1.46 4.47 11.85
N ASN A 122 -2.54 3.88 11.34
CA ASN A 122 -3.45 3.04 12.11
C ASN A 122 -3.00 1.56 12.10
N TRP A 123 -1.82 1.23 11.56
CA TRP A 123 -1.33 -0.15 11.51
C TRP A 123 -1.41 -0.77 12.91
N ARG A 124 -2.12 -1.89 12.98
CA ARG A 124 -2.28 -2.73 14.16
C ARG A 124 -2.50 -4.16 13.70
N LEU A 125 -2.12 -5.06 14.60
CA LEU A 125 -2.34 -6.49 14.49
C LEU A 125 -2.91 -6.94 15.84
N GLN A 126 -4.08 -7.57 15.84
CA GLN A 126 -4.77 -8.04 17.04
C GLN A 126 -5.21 -9.48 16.84
N ARG A 127 -5.20 -10.28 17.91
CA ARG A 127 -5.58 -11.69 17.88
C ARG A 127 -6.88 -11.91 18.64
N PHE A 128 -7.74 -12.76 18.11
CA PHE A 128 -9.05 -13.06 18.69
C PHE A 128 -9.34 -14.55 18.61
N LYS A 129 -10.04 -15.08 19.62
CA LYS A 129 -10.71 -16.37 19.53
C LYS A 129 -12.05 -16.20 18.84
N ALA A 130 -12.64 -17.30 18.38
CA ALA A 130 -14.02 -17.29 17.91
C ALA A 130 -14.97 -16.86 19.05
N GLY A 131 -15.92 -15.98 18.73
CA GLY A 131 -16.91 -15.43 19.66
C GLY A 131 -16.36 -14.40 20.65
N ASP A 132 -15.15 -13.86 20.45
CA ASP A 132 -14.57 -12.88 21.35
C ASP A 132 -15.39 -11.57 21.36
N PRO A 133 -15.97 -11.16 22.51
CA PRO A 133 -16.81 -9.97 22.60
C PRO A 133 -16.04 -8.66 22.35
N ALA A 134 -14.70 -8.66 22.39
CA ALA A 134 -13.88 -7.48 22.11
C ALA A 134 -13.67 -7.25 20.61
N ALA A 135 -13.89 -8.24 19.75
CA ALA A 135 -13.62 -8.14 18.31
C ALA A 135 -14.36 -6.98 17.62
N PRO A 136 -15.68 -6.76 17.82
CA PRO A 136 -16.39 -5.65 17.17
C PRO A 136 -15.84 -4.27 17.55
N ALA A 137 -15.43 -4.09 18.81
CA ALA A 137 -14.85 -2.83 19.28
C ALA A 137 -13.47 -2.59 18.67
N ALA A 138 -12.65 -3.63 18.54
CA ALA A 138 -11.34 -3.55 17.89
C ALA A 138 -11.45 -3.18 16.40
N VAL A 139 -12.39 -3.78 15.66
CA VAL A 139 -12.64 -3.44 14.24
C VAL A 139 -12.99 -1.97 14.09
N LYS A 140 -13.87 -1.43 14.95
CA LYS A 140 -14.21 0.00 14.97
C LYS A 140 -13.00 0.87 15.31
N ALA A 141 -12.18 0.46 16.26
CA ALA A 141 -10.98 1.19 16.67
C ALA A 141 -9.93 1.31 15.55
N LEU A 142 -9.94 0.40 14.56
CA LEU A 142 -9.11 0.49 13.36
C LEU A 142 -9.60 1.54 12.35
N GLY A 143 -10.80 2.10 12.55
CA GLY A 143 -11.46 3.06 11.67
C GLY A 143 -12.37 2.41 10.61
N PHE A 144 -12.71 1.13 10.75
CA PHE A 144 -13.64 0.47 9.84
C PHE A 144 -15.05 1.12 9.91
N PRO A 145 -15.78 1.30 8.78
CA PRO A 145 -15.47 0.82 7.42
C PRO A 145 -14.68 1.81 6.55
N GLU A 146 -14.36 3.01 7.05
CA GLU A 146 -13.56 3.98 6.28
C GLU A 146 -12.16 3.43 5.96
N TYR A 147 -11.59 2.69 6.92
CA TYR A 147 -10.37 1.92 6.75
C TYR A 147 -10.70 0.45 6.49
N GLY A 148 -9.99 -0.17 5.55
CA GLY A 148 -10.08 -1.60 5.34
C GLY A 148 -9.41 -2.39 6.46
N VAL A 149 -9.84 -3.64 6.59
CA VAL A 149 -9.19 -4.67 7.41
C VAL A 149 -9.12 -5.96 6.61
N PHE A 150 -8.25 -6.87 7.03
CA PHE A 150 -8.27 -8.26 6.59
C PHE A 150 -8.02 -9.19 7.76
N VAL A 151 -8.43 -10.45 7.61
CA VAL A 151 -8.34 -11.46 8.65
C VAL A 151 -7.57 -12.67 8.11
N ILE A 152 -6.69 -13.24 8.93
CA ILE A 152 -5.96 -14.49 8.65
C ILE A 152 -6.03 -15.43 9.84
N ALA A 153 -5.98 -16.73 9.62
CA ALA A 153 -5.68 -17.71 10.67
C ALA A 153 -4.26 -17.49 11.20
N ASN A 154 -4.05 -17.58 12.51
CA ASN A 154 -2.73 -17.32 13.10
C ASN A 154 -1.71 -18.42 12.77
N SER A 155 -2.16 -19.67 12.61
CA SER A 155 -1.35 -20.82 12.19
C SER A 155 -1.08 -20.88 10.68
N ASP A 156 -1.94 -20.26 9.85
CA ASP A 156 -1.80 -20.23 8.40
C ASP A 156 -2.13 -18.84 7.82
N PRO A 157 -1.11 -17.99 7.60
CA PRO A 157 -1.29 -16.65 7.05
C PRO A 157 -1.49 -16.63 5.52
N SER A 158 -1.47 -17.77 4.83
CA SER A 158 -1.44 -17.82 3.35
C SER A 158 -2.76 -17.40 2.67
N ARG A 159 -3.86 -17.31 3.43
CA ARG A 159 -5.22 -17.06 2.91
C ARG A 159 -5.91 -15.89 3.61
N PRO A 160 -5.47 -14.64 3.39
CA PRO A 160 -6.12 -13.47 3.96
C PRO A 160 -7.51 -13.23 3.36
N LEU A 161 -8.50 -13.15 4.24
CA LEU A 161 -9.86 -12.71 3.92
C LEU A 161 -9.87 -11.19 3.82
N LYS A 162 -9.99 -10.69 2.59
CA LYS A 162 -9.95 -9.26 2.23
C LYS A 162 -11.29 -8.81 1.65
N GLY A 163 -11.47 -7.49 1.52
CA GLY A 163 -12.64 -6.94 0.83
C GLY A 163 -13.92 -6.98 1.66
N LEU A 164 -13.79 -7.15 2.97
CA LEU A 164 -14.87 -7.10 3.94
C LEU A 164 -15.46 -5.68 3.98
N THR A 165 -16.79 -5.59 3.98
CA THR A 165 -17.53 -4.33 3.81
C THR A 165 -18.44 -4.00 4.99
N THR A 166 -18.87 -5.01 5.76
CA THR A 166 -19.69 -4.82 6.96
C THR A 166 -19.00 -5.31 8.22
N LEU A 167 -19.42 -4.81 9.39
CA LEU A 167 -18.86 -5.23 10.67
C LEU A 167 -19.12 -6.72 10.92
N ASP A 168 -20.33 -7.20 10.59
CA ASP A 168 -20.72 -8.60 10.78
C ASP A 168 -19.91 -9.54 9.88
N GLU A 169 -19.60 -9.12 8.65
CA GLU A 169 -18.67 -9.85 7.77
C GLU A 169 -17.28 -9.99 8.41
N VAL A 170 -16.75 -8.93 9.03
CA VAL A 170 -15.44 -8.98 9.69
C VAL A 170 -15.46 -9.88 10.91
N VAL A 171 -16.50 -9.82 11.74
CA VAL A 171 -16.64 -10.67 12.93
C VAL A 171 -16.79 -12.14 12.51
N SER A 172 -17.61 -12.42 11.50
CA SER A 172 -17.75 -13.76 10.92
C SER A 172 -16.42 -14.29 10.37
N ALA A 173 -15.64 -13.44 9.68
CA ALA A 173 -14.31 -13.79 9.19
C ALA A 173 -13.34 -14.10 10.34
N ILE A 174 -13.40 -13.35 11.45
CA ILE A 174 -12.61 -13.64 12.67
C ILE A 174 -12.97 -15.02 13.22
N ASP A 175 -14.25 -15.33 13.38
CA ASP A 175 -14.69 -16.62 13.90
C ASP A 175 -14.28 -17.77 12.97
N GLN A 176 -14.45 -17.60 11.67
CA GLN A 176 -14.04 -18.57 10.66
C GLN A 176 -12.54 -18.86 10.72
N GLU A 177 -11.71 -17.82 10.73
CA GLU A 177 -10.25 -17.97 10.71
C GLU A 177 -9.70 -18.48 12.04
N ALA A 178 -10.35 -18.15 13.17
CA ALA A 178 -10.00 -18.68 14.48
C ALA A 178 -10.29 -20.18 14.56
N ASN A 179 -11.44 -20.62 14.05
CA ASN A 179 -11.80 -22.04 13.98
C ASN A 179 -10.94 -22.84 13.01
N ARG A 180 -10.41 -22.19 11.95
CA ARG A 180 -9.45 -22.80 11.02
C ARG A 180 -8.05 -22.94 11.63
N SER A 181 -7.71 -22.08 12.59
CA SER A 181 -6.35 -22.02 13.14
C SER A 181 -6.11 -23.12 14.18
N ASP A 182 -4.95 -23.79 14.10
CA ASP A 182 -4.56 -24.86 15.04
C ASP A 182 -4.52 -24.40 16.52
N ASP A 183 -4.25 -23.11 16.76
CA ASP A 183 -4.19 -22.50 18.08
C ASP A 183 -5.50 -21.79 18.48
N GLY A 184 -6.54 -21.87 17.65
CA GLY A 184 -7.84 -21.24 17.90
C GLY A 184 -7.83 -19.72 17.79
N LEU A 185 -6.82 -19.11 17.14
CA LEU A 185 -6.67 -17.67 17.02
C LEU A 185 -6.74 -17.19 15.55
N ALA A 186 -7.60 -16.20 15.31
CA ALA A 186 -7.53 -15.36 14.13
C ALA A 186 -6.68 -14.13 14.40
N ILE A 187 -6.10 -13.57 13.35
CA ILE A 187 -5.44 -12.27 13.37
C ILE A 187 -6.25 -11.27 12.54
N LEU A 188 -6.71 -10.20 13.19
CA LEU A 188 -7.26 -9.01 12.56
C LEU A 188 -6.13 -8.03 12.27
N ILE A 189 -6.03 -7.56 11.03
CA ILE A 189 -4.96 -6.65 10.58
C ILE A 189 -5.57 -5.45 9.87
N ALA A 190 -5.06 -4.25 10.19
CA ALA A 190 -5.38 -3.03 9.44
C ALA A 190 -4.91 -3.18 7.98
N ASP A 191 -5.79 -2.92 7.02
CA ASP A 191 -5.45 -3.00 5.61
C ASP A 191 -4.60 -1.79 5.22
N MET A 192 -3.32 -2.04 4.95
CA MET A 192 -2.39 -0.99 4.57
C MET A 192 -2.34 -0.76 3.06
N ARG A 193 -3.20 -1.37 2.23
CA ARG A 193 -3.29 -1.01 0.80
C ARG A 193 -3.77 0.44 0.68
N ALA A 194 -3.11 1.26 -0.14
CA ALA A 194 -3.34 2.72 -0.18
C ALA A 194 -4.82 3.12 -0.42
N HIS A 195 -5.52 2.41 -1.30
CA HIS A 195 -6.94 2.63 -1.59
C HIS A 195 -7.90 2.20 -0.47
N ARG A 196 -7.41 1.45 0.53
CA ARG A 196 -8.14 1.02 1.72
C ARG A 196 -7.74 1.78 2.98
N ASN A 197 -6.81 2.73 2.87
CA ASN A 197 -6.24 3.42 4.01
C ASN A 197 -6.05 4.92 3.71
N PRO A 198 -7.04 5.76 4.07
CA PRO A 198 -6.97 7.21 3.82
C PRO A 198 -5.75 7.88 4.44
N THR A 199 -5.29 7.43 5.62
CA THR A 199 -4.08 7.95 6.27
C THR A 199 -2.83 7.66 5.45
N ARG A 200 -2.66 6.42 4.99
CA ARG A 200 -1.57 6.05 4.08
C ARG A 200 -1.63 6.87 2.78
N MET A 201 -2.81 7.03 2.17
CA MET A 201 -2.96 7.83 0.95
C MET A 201 -2.49 9.28 1.14
N LYS A 202 -2.72 9.87 2.32
CA LYS A 202 -2.21 11.21 2.66
C LYS A 202 -0.67 11.22 2.79
N VAL A 203 -0.07 10.18 3.36
CA VAL A 203 1.40 10.05 3.45
C VAL A 203 2.01 9.91 2.06
N LEU A 204 1.44 9.07 1.19
CA LEU A 204 1.86 8.93 -0.20
C LEU A 204 1.74 10.27 -0.96
N ARG A 205 0.64 10.99 -0.76
CA ARG A 205 0.48 12.34 -1.31
C ARG A 205 1.55 13.29 -0.79
N ALA A 206 1.90 13.26 0.50
CA ALA A 206 2.96 14.12 1.03
C ALA A 206 4.32 13.80 0.41
N LEU A 207 4.62 12.50 0.20
CA LEU A 207 5.84 12.06 -0.48
C LEU A 207 5.91 12.56 -1.93
N SER A 208 4.80 12.62 -2.66
CA SER A 208 4.80 13.09 -4.05
C SER A 208 5.13 14.58 -4.22
N TRP A 209 5.15 15.36 -3.14
CA TRP A 209 5.58 16.77 -3.14
C TRP A 209 7.06 16.99 -2.80
N LYS A 210 7.78 15.94 -2.39
CA LYS A 210 9.24 16.01 -2.21
C LYS A 210 9.93 16.03 -3.56
#